data_AF-A0A2M7N0T3-F1
#
_entry.id   AF-A0A2M7N0T3-F1
#
_cell.length_a   1.000
_cell.length_b   1.000
_cell.length_c   1.000
_cell.angle_alpha   90.00
_cell.angle_beta   90.00
_cell.angle_gamma   90.00
#
_symmetry.space_group_name_H-M   'P 1'
#
loop_
_entity.id
_entity.type
_entity.pdbx_description
1 polymer ?
#
loop_
_entity_poly.entity_id
_entity_poly.type
_entity_poly.pdbx_seq_one_letter_code
_entity_poly.pdbx_strand_id
1 'polypeptide(L)'
;MKNFTINYCSTKTNVHFGNYINVLKKTLKNKRFIIICDKNIFLLYPEIEKLSSVICINAGEKQKSLNTVEYLYSELIKLNADRTTNIVTIGGGITCDIAGYVASTFY
;
A
#
# COMPACT_ATOMS: atom_id res chain seq x y z
N MET A 1 -0.65 -19.66 11.26
CA MET A 1 -0.68 -18.18 11.18
C MET A 1 -0.41 -17.62 12.57
N LYS A 2 0.66 -16.84 12.74
CA LYS A 2 0.89 -16.08 13.99
C LYS A 2 0.26 -14.70 13.79
N ASN A 3 -0.52 -14.24 14.76
CA ASN A 3 -1.14 -12.92 14.74
C ASN A 3 -0.91 -12.26 16.09
N PHE A 4 -0.69 -10.95 16.09
CA PHE A 4 -0.76 -10.15 17.31
C PHE A 4 -1.34 -8.77 17.01
N THR A 5 -1.73 -8.07 18.06
CA THR A 5 -2.31 -6.75 17.98
C THR A 5 -1.39 -5.77 18.69
N ILE A 6 -1.04 -4.68 18.00
CA ILE A 6 -0.35 -3.54 18.59
C ILE A 6 -1.43 -2.53 18.96
N ASN A 7 -1.53 -2.18 20.24
CA ASN A 7 -2.43 -1.15 20.73
C ASN A 7 -1.66 0.17 20.84
N TYR A 8 -2.19 1.21 20.20
CA TYR A 8 -1.73 2.59 20.33
C TYR A 8 -2.77 3.36 21.16
N CYS A 9 -2.43 4.56 21.63
CA CYS A 9 -3.34 5.35 22.48
C CYS A 9 -4.70 5.61 21.81
N SER A 10 -4.74 5.78 20.49
CA SER A 10 -5.96 6.13 19.73
C SER A 10 -6.44 5.04 18.78
N THR A 11 -5.61 4.04 18.46
CA THR A 11 -5.91 3.04 17.43
C THR A 11 -5.31 1.68 17.78
N LYS A 12 -5.61 0.68 16.96
CA LYS A 12 -4.97 -0.64 17.03
C LYS A 12 -4.60 -1.12 15.64
N THR A 13 -3.49 -1.83 15.55
CA THR A 13 -3.03 -2.46 14.30
C THR A 13 -2.94 -3.96 14.50
N ASN A 14 -3.56 -4.71 13.59
CA ASN A 14 -3.43 -6.17 13.54
C ASN A 14 -2.24 -6.53 12.66
N VAL A 15 -1.31 -7.30 13.21
CA VAL A 15 -0.15 -7.81 12.48
C VAL A 15 -0.36 -9.30 12.21
N HIS A 16 -0.30 -9.66 10.94
CA HIS A 16 -0.54 -11.02 10.46
C HIS A 16 0.71 -11.59 9.80
N PHE A 17 1.16 -12.77 10.24
CA PHE A 17 2.26 -13.51 9.61
C PHE A 17 1.72 -14.72 8.86
N GLY A 18 1.94 -14.76 7.55
CA GLY A 18 1.55 -15.84 6.66
C GLY A 18 1.00 -15.34 5.33
N ASN A 19 0.05 -16.09 4.76
CA ASN A 19 -0.53 -15.80 3.45
C ASN A 19 -1.37 -14.51 3.49
N TYR A 20 -0.91 -13.48 2.76
CA TYR A 20 -1.53 -12.16 2.72
C TYR A 20 -2.87 -12.13 1.97
N ILE A 21 -3.13 -13.05 1.02
CA ILE A 21 -4.35 -13.05 0.20
C ILE A 21 -5.59 -13.21 1.08
N ASN A 22 -5.54 -14.11 2.06
CA ASN A 22 -6.65 -14.32 3.00
C ASN A 22 -6.89 -13.08 3.87
N VAL A 23 -5.82 -12.38 4.25
CA VAL A 23 -5.90 -11.15 5.04
C VAL A 23 -6.53 -10.04 4.20
N LEU A 24 -6.09 -9.84 2.95
CA LEU A 24 -6.67 -8.84 2.06
C LEU A 24 -8.16 -9.09 1.80
N LYS A 25 -8.53 -10.34 1.44
CA LYS A 25 -9.93 -10.72 1.19
C LYS A 25 -10.83 -10.48 2.41
N LYS A 26 -10.32 -10.67 3.62
CA LYS A 26 -11.07 -10.43 4.86
C LYS A 26 -11.15 -8.95 5.23
N THR A 27 -10.03 -8.25 5.20
CA THR A 27 -9.90 -6.87 5.71
C THR A 27 -10.45 -5.83 4.75
N LEU A 28 -10.34 -6.08 3.45
CA LEU A 28 -10.75 -5.16 2.38
C LEU A 28 -12.03 -5.63 1.66
N LYS A 29 -12.78 -6.56 2.26
CA LYS A 29 -14.06 -7.02 1.70
C LYS A 29 -14.98 -5.82 1.47
N ASN A 30 -15.42 -5.66 0.22
CA ASN A 30 -16.30 -4.57 -0.24
C ASN A 30 -15.71 -3.15 -0.02
N LYS A 31 -14.39 -3.02 0.17
CA LYS A 31 -13.72 -1.73 0.27
C LYS A 31 -12.96 -1.44 -1.01
N ARG A 32 -12.98 -0.18 -1.44
CA ARG A 32 -12.11 0.29 -2.51
C ARG A 32 -10.68 0.39 -1.98
N PHE A 33 -9.73 -0.12 -2.74
CA PHE A 33 -8.31 0.03 -2.41
C PHE A 33 -7.45 0.13 -3.66
N ILE A 34 -6.30 0.78 -3.55
CA ILE A 34 -5.27 0.88 -4.60
C ILE A 34 -3.97 0.32 -4.04
N ILE A 35 -3.22 -0.38 -4.88
CA ILE A 35 -1.96 -1.00 -4.49
C ILE A 35 -0.79 -0.10 -4.90
N ILE A 36 0.10 0.22 -3.96
CA ILE A 36 1.41 0.81 -4.25
C ILE A 36 2.45 -0.30 -4.10
N CYS A 37 3.18 -0.62 -5.18
CA CYS A 37 4.06 -1.76 -5.22
C CYS A 37 5.50 -1.38 -5.60
N ASP A 38 6.48 -2.05 -5.00
CA ASP A 38 7.84 -2.07 -5.52
C ASP A 38 7.84 -2.75 -6.91
N LYS A 39 8.36 -2.04 -7.92
CA LYS A 39 8.47 -2.52 -9.30
C LYS A 39 9.15 -3.89 -9.39
N ASN A 40 10.19 -4.15 -8.60
CA ASN A 40 10.89 -5.43 -8.63
C ASN A 40 10.01 -6.59 -8.13
N ILE A 41 9.17 -6.33 -7.14
CA ILE A 41 8.20 -7.32 -6.64
C ILE A 41 7.08 -7.50 -7.66
N PHE A 42 6.57 -6.42 -8.24
CA PHE A 42 5.53 -6.50 -9.26
C PHE A 42 5.98 -7.34 -10.47
N LEU A 43 7.24 -7.22 -10.90
CA LEU A 43 7.79 -8.05 -11.98
C LEU A 43 7.82 -9.54 -11.65
N LEU A 44 7.97 -9.91 -10.37
CA LEU A 44 7.94 -11.30 -9.92
C LEU A 44 6.52 -11.83 -9.72
N TYR A 45 5.58 -10.94 -9.40
CA TYR A 45 4.19 -11.27 -9.06
C TYR A 45 3.19 -10.34 -9.78
N PRO A 46 3.15 -10.37 -11.13
CA PRO A 46 2.28 -9.47 -11.90
C PRO A 46 0.79 -9.72 -11.63
N GLU A 47 0.42 -10.91 -11.16
CA GLU A 47 -0.96 -11.28 -10.84
C GLU A 47 -1.60 -10.42 -9.75
N ILE A 48 -0.82 -9.63 -9.01
CA ILE A 48 -1.31 -8.64 -8.04
C ILE A 48 -2.25 -7.63 -8.73
N GLU A 49 -2.06 -7.34 -10.02
CA GLU A 49 -2.96 -6.44 -10.78
C GLU A 49 -4.40 -6.97 -10.89
N LYS A 50 -4.60 -8.28 -10.71
CA LYS A 50 -5.94 -8.89 -10.69
C LYS A 50 -6.70 -8.55 -9.41
N LEU A 51 -6.03 -8.03 -8.38
CA LEU A 51 -6.64 -7.68 -7.10
C LEU A 51 -7.20 -6.25 -7.11
N SER A 52 -6.46 -5.30 -7.69
CA SER A 52 -6.87 -3.90 -7.86
C SER A 52 -5.87 -3.16 -8.76
N SER A 53 -6.13 -1.89 -9.05
CA SER A 53 -5.18 -0.98 -9.69
C SER A 53 -3.86 -0.92 -8.91
N VAL A 54 -2.75 -1.02 -9.64
CA VAL A 54 -1.39 -1.03 -9.08
C VAL A 54 -0.62 0.19 -9.61
N ILE A 55 0.00 0.93 -8.70
CA ILE A 55 0.98 1.97 -9.02
C ILE A 55 2.35 1.45 -8.59
N CYS A 56 3.28 1.33 -9.53
CA CYS A 56 4.62 0.84 -9.23
C CYS A 56 5.60 1.99 -8.97
N ILE A 57 6.46 1.82 -7.97
CA ILE A 57 7.61 2.70 -7.74
C ILE A 57 8.90 1.90 -7.74
N ASN A 58 10.00 2.54 -8.10
CA ASN A 58 11.33 1.94 -7.92
C ASN A 58 11.75 2.14 -6.47
N ALA A 59 11.90 1.06 -5.70
CA ALA A 59 12.40 1.15 -4.33
C ALA A 59 13.91 1.43 -4.33
N GLY A 60 14.30 2.55 -3.75
CA GLY A 60 15.69 2.96 -3.55
C GLY A 60 15.76 4.26 -2.74
N GLU A 61 16.84 4.48 -2.01
CA GLU A 61 16.97 5.67 -1.14
C GLU A 61 16.91 6.98 -1.94
N LYS A 62 17.46 7.00 -3.16
CA LYS A 62 17.34 8.16 -4.05
C LYS A 62 15.89 8.46 -4.44
N GLN A 63 15.04 7.43 -4.46
CA GLN A 63 13.63 7.49 -4.79
C GLN A 63 12.77 7.73 -3.54
N LYS A 64 13.34 7.72 -2.33
CA LYS A 64 12.67 8.17 -1.10
C LYS A 64 12.64 9.69 -1.03
N SER A 65 11.87 10.29 -1.94
CA SER A 65 11.83 11.73 -2.17
C SER A 65 10.39 12.23 -2.34
N LEU A 66 10.19 13.53 -2.15
CA LEU A 66 8.89 14.18 -2.39
C LEU A 66 8.47 14.12 -3.87
N ASN A 67 9.41 14.00 -4.82
CA ASN A 67 9.07 13.81 -6.23
C ASN A 67 8.34 12.48 -6.45
N THR A 68 8.73 11.42 -5.72
CA THR A 68 8.02 10.14 -5.76
C THR A 68 6.65 10.24 -5.11
N VAL A 69 6.52 11.03 -4.05
CA VAL A 69 5.22 11.33 -3.40
C VAL A 69 4.29 12.06 -4.38
N GLU A 70 4.79 13.10 -5.05
CA GLU A 70 4.04 13.88 -6.04
C GLU A 70 3.59 13.01 -7.24
N TYR A 71 4.46 12.12 -7.69
CA TYR A 71 4.09 11.10 -8.68
C TYR A 71 2.95 10.22 -8.18
N LEU A 72 3.04 9.69 -6.96
CA LEU A 72 2.00 8.86 -6.37
C LEU A 72 0.68 9.61 -6.21
N TYR A 73 0.70 10.89 -5.79
CA TYR A 73 -0.50 11.72 -5.75
C TYR A 73 -1.15 11.86 -7.11
N SER A 74 -0.35 12.15 -8.14
CA SER A 74 -0.84 12.29 -9.52
C SER A 74 -1.52 11.01 -10.00
N GLU A 75 -0.93 9.85 -9.73
CA GLU A 75 -1.52 8.56 -10.10
C GLU A 75 -2.79 8.23 -9.29
N LEU A 76 -2.80 8.54 -8.00
CA LEU A 76 -3.99 8.35 -7.16
C LEU A 76 -5.16 9.25 -7.61
N ILE A 77 -4.88 10.50 -7.99
CA ILE A 77 -5.89 11.42 -8.55
C ILE A 77 -6.43 10.88 -9.88
N LYS A 78 -5.57 10.42 -10.79
CA LYS A 78 -5.99 9.80 -12.06
C LYS A 78 -6.90 8.58 -11.83
N LEU A 79 -6.63 7.82 -10.77
CA LEU A 79 -7.44 6.69 -10.36
C LEU A 79 -8.68 7.09 -9.55
N ASN A 80 -9.02 8.38 -9.43
CA ASN A 80 -10.15 8.91 -8.66
C ASN A 80 -10.18 8.39 -7.22
N ALA A 81 -9.02 8.33 -6.55
CA ALA A 81 -8.93 7.97 -5.15
C ALA A 81 -9.52 9.08 -4.27
N ASP A 82 -10.30 8.69 -3.25
CA ASP A 82 -10.92 9.60 -2.28
C ASP A 82 -10.62 9.14 -0.85
N ARG A 83 -11.16 9.84 0.16
CA ARG A 83 -11.00 9.52 1.60
C ARG A 83 -11.49 8.12 2.02
N THR A 84 -12.22 7.40 1.18
CA THR A 84 -12.68 6.03 1.42
C THR A 84 -11.78 4.98 0.76
N THR A 85 -10.90 5.41 -0.15
CA THR A 85 -9.91 4.53 -0.80
C THR A 85 -8.84 4.13 0.20
N ASN A 86 -8.65 2.82 0.35
CA ASN A 86 -7.59 2.26 1.19
C ASN A 86 -6.30 2.14 0.36
N ILE A 87 -5.16 2.46 0.96
CA ILE A 87 -3.85 2.22 0.33
C ILE A 87 -3.29 0.90 0.84
N VAL A 88 -2.93 0.01 -0.08
CA VAL A 88 -2.25 -1.26 0.21
C VAL A 88 -0.84 -1.18 -0.34
N THR A 89 0.15 -1.37 0.52
CA THR A 89 1.55 -1.32 0.10
C THR A 89 2.14 -2.71 0.03
N ILE A 90 2.83 -3.03 -1.06
CA ILE A 90 3.55 -4.29 -1.26
C ILE A 90 5.00 -3.97 -1.59
N GLY A 91 5.90 -4.12 -0.63
CA GLY A 91 7.29 -3.68 -0.74
C GLY A 91 8.07 -3.87 0.55
N GLY A 92 9.32 -3.41 0.53
CA GLY A 92 10.15 -3.28 1.73
C GLY A 92 9.93 -1.95 2.45
N GLY A 93 10.86 -1.60 3.36
CA GLY A 93 10.78 -0.39 4.18
C GLY A 93 10.67 0.91 3.38
N ILE A 94 11.42 1.06 2.29
CA ILE A 94 11.38 2.27 1.45
C ILE A 94 10.00 2.49 0.85
N THR A 95 9.41 1.45 0.26
CA THR A 95 8.06 1.51 -0.32
C THR A 95 7.02 1.81 0.76
N CYS A 96 7.14 1.16 1.93
CA CYS A 96 6.25 1.39 3.08
C CYS A 96 6.35 2.80 3.64
N ASP A 97 7.55 3.38 3.73
CA ASP A 97 7.74 4.74 4.23
C ASP A 97 7.09 5.76 3.29
N ILE A 98 7.34 5.66 1.99
CA ILE A 98 6.78 6.57 0.98
C ILE A 98 5.25 6.42 0.94
N ALA A 99 4.74 5.19 0.85
CA ALA A 99 3.31 4.93 0.78
C ALA A 99 2.59 5.29 2.10
N GLY A 100 3.25 5.09 3.24
CA GLY A 100 2.73 5.49 4.55
C GLY A 100 2.65 7.00 4.69
N TYR A 101 3.65 7.74 4.20
CA TYR A 101 3.60 9.18 4.10
C TYR A 101 2.43 9.62 3.22
N VAL A 102 2.35 9.12 1.98
CA VAL A 102 1.26 9.40 1.04
C VAL A 102 -0.11 9.12 1.68
N ALA A 103 -0.30 7.97 2.33
CA ALA A 103 -1.56 7.62 2.98
C ALA A 103 -1.95 8.56 4.12
N SER A 104 -0.98 9.20 4.77
CA SER A 104 -1.21 10.15 5.87
C SER A 104 -1.48 11.58 5.41
N THR A 105 -1.18 11.91 4.15
CA THR A 105 -1.19 13.29 3.64
C THR A 105 -1.98 13.50 2.34
N PHE A 106 -2.50 12.45 1.70
CA PHE A 106 -3.11 12.55 0.38
C PHE A 106 -4.53 13.15 0.39
N TYR A 107 -5.33 12.97 1.43
CA TYR A 107 -6.64 13.65 1.63
C TYR A 107 -7.02 13.64 3.10
#